data_AF-T1B1W3-F1
#
_entry.id   AF-T1B1W3-F1
#
_cell.length_a   1.000
_cell.length_b   1.000
_cell.length_c   1.000
_cell.angle_alpha   90.00
_cell.angle_beta   90.00
_cell.angle_gamma   90.00
#
_symmetry.space_group_name_H-M   'P 1'
#
loop_
_entity.id
_entity.type
_entity.pdbx_description
1 polymer ?
#
loop_
_entity_poly.entity_id
_entity_poly.type
_entity_poly.pdbx_seq_one_letter_code
_entity_poly.pdbx_strand_id
1 'polypeptide(L)'
;VPAGEDPERVLDDNKRYQVVWQVLQALRAHDDRFDAEVNKLDLQKNRSGRIQVVGVGGTGSTWADRMGRESPPHLALAWQGLEEKVYARVVKRCGTRLYWEDWAADVARLAAAHITRIETAVAAGGAVAESFERYLAGLRQVINPTVSAGEATEMLAQHLITSPVFDALFGDSAFARENPVSRSMTEVLRALHEEEAIDQERAELADFYRSVRTRAEGIDNLEGRQRVIKELYEVFFQRAFPKTAHRLG
;
A
#
# COMPACT_ATOMS: atom_id res chain seq x y z
N VAL A 1 -23.32 -21.71 7.78
CA VAL A 1 -23.30 -21.92 6.31
C VAL A 1 -23.99 -23.25 6.04
N PRO A 2 -25.00 -23.31 5.15
CA PRO A 2 -25.69 -24.56 4.81
C PRO A 2 -24.73 -25.60 4.23
N ALA A 3 -24.99 -26.88 4.50
CA ALA A 3 -24.19 -27.97 3.96
C ALA A 3 -24.37 -28.08 2.43
N GLY A 4 -23.26 -28.30 1.70
CA GLY A 4 -23.28 -28.49 0.25
C GLY A 4 -23.41 -27.20 -0.58
N GLU A 5 -23.57 -26.04 0.05
CA GLU A 5 -23.57 -24.75 -0.65
C GLU A 5 -22.17 -24.12 -0.64
N ASP A 6 -21.80 -23.47 -1.74
CA ASP A 6 -20.53 -22.72 -1.79
C ASP A 6 -20.55 -21.56 -0.78
N PRO A 7 -19.61 -21.53 0.18
CA PRO A 7 -19.59 -20.54 1.24
C PRO A 7 -19.50 -19.10 0.73
N GLU A 8 -18.77 -18.84 -0.35
CA GLU A 8 -18.65 -17.49 -0.89
C GLU A 8 -20.00 -16.94 -1.39
N ARG A 9 -20.80 -17.80 -2.03
CA ARG A 9 -22.15 -17.47 -2.49
C ARG A 9 -23.12 -17.31 -1.32
N VAL A 10 -23.01 -18.16 -0.30
CA VAL A 10 -23.88 -18.11 0.88
C VAL A 10 -23.65 -16.83 1.68
N LEU A 11 -22.39 -16.45 1.89
CA LEU A 11 -22.03 -15.23 2.61
C LEU A 11 -22.46 -13.95 1.87
N ASP A 12 -22.77 -14.06 0.57
CA ASP A 12 -23.34 -12.98 -0.22
C ASP A 12 -24.85 -12.79 -0.09
N ASP A 13 -25.54 -13.76 0.53
CA ASP A 13 -26.97 -13.66 0.80
C ASP A 13 -27.22 -12.54 1.83
N ASN A 14 -27.63 -11.39 1.31
CA ASN A 14 -27.87 -10.19 2.09
C ASN A 14 -28.95 -10.43 3.15
N LYS A 15 -29.89 -11.37 2.98
CA LYS A 15 -30.92 -11.59 4.01
C LYS A 15 -30.39 -12.29 5.25
N ARG A 16 -29.43 -13.21 5.10
CA ARG A 16 -28.90 -13.99 6.23
C ARG A 16 -27.73 -13.30 6.94
N TYR A 17 -26.94 -12.53 6.20
CA TYR A 17 -25.67 -11.98 6.70
C TYR A 17 -25.63 -10.45 6.77
N GLN A 18 -26.71 -9.73 6.44
CA GLN A 18 -26.74 -8.26 6.50
C GLN A 18 -26.29 -7.70 7.85
N VAL A 19 -26.76 -8.27 8.97
CA VAL A 19 -26.39 -7.78 10.31
C VAL A 19 -24.89 -7.92 10.55
N VAL A 20 -24.30 -9.06 10.13
CA VAL A 20 -22.85 -9.29 10.22
C VAL A 20 -22.11 -8.21 9.42
N TRP A 21 -22.55 -7.94 8.20
CA TRP A 21 -21.92 -6.92 7.35
C TRP A 21 -22.08 -5.50 7.90
N GLN A 22 -23.23 -5.16 8.48
CA GLN A 22 -23.46 -3.85 9.10
C GLN A 22 -22.56 -3.64 10.31
N VAL A 23 -22.43 -4.64 11.18
CA VAL A 23 -21.55 -4.56 12.36
C VAL A 23 -20.09 -4.42 11.94
N LEU A 24 -19.63 -5.24 10.99
CA LEU A 24 -18.26 -5.17 10.49
C LEU A 24 -17.95 -3.81 9.85
N GLN A 25 -18.89 -3.25 9.07
CA GLN A 25 -18.73 -1.91 8.48
C GLN A 25 -18.75 -0.79 9.53
N ALA A 26 -19.58 -0.90 10.57
CA ALA A 26 -19.63 0.09 11.65
C ALA A 26 -18.35 0.08 12.50
N LEU A 27 -17.86 -1.10 12.90
CA LEU A 27 -16.59 -1.24 13.62
C LEU A 27 -15.44 -0.64 12.82
N ARG A 28 -15.40 -0.94 11.52
CA ARG A 28 -14.41 -0.38 10.60
C ARG A 28 -14.44 1.15 10.53
N ALA A 29 -15.62 1.75 10.46
CA ALA A 29 -15.76 3.21 10.36
C ALA A 29 -15.32 3.95 11.64
N HIS A 30 -15.18 3.25 12.77
CA HIS A 30 -14.87 3.84 14.06
C HIS A 30 -13.51 3.39 14.64
N ASP A 31 -12.89 2.34 14.10
CA ASP A 31 -11.62 1.78 14.59
C ASP A 31 -10.64 1.53 13.43
N ASP A 32 -9.67 2.44 13.29
CA ASP A 32 -8.59 2.36 12.31
C ASP A 32 -7.78 1.06 12.42
N ARG A 33 -7.64 0.50 13.63
CA ARG A 33 -6.91 -0.76 13.85
C ARG A 33 -7.73 -1.94 13.36
N PHE A 34 -9.05 -1.87 13.45
CA PHE A 34 -9.94 -2.89 12.90
C PHE A 34 -10.00 -2.82 11.37
N ASP A 35 -10.01 -1.62 10.78
CA ASP A 35 -9.89 -1.45 9.33
C ASP A 35 -8.57 -2.04 8.82
N ALA A 36 -7.45 -1.75 9.50
CA ALA A 36 -6.16 -2.36 9.20
C ALA A 36 -6.21 -3.90 9.27
N GLU A 37 -6.84 -4.45 10.32
CA GLU A 37 -6.97 -5.89 10.48
C GLU A 37 -7.75 -6.54 9.34
N VAL A 38 -8.93 -6.00 9.00
CA VAL A 38 -9.75 -6.48 7.89
C VAL A 38 -8.96 -6.46 6.58
N ASN A 39 -8.20 -5.40 6.33
CA ASN A 39 -7.39 -5.28 5.13
C ASN A 39 -6.19 -6.26 5.12
N LYS A 40 -5.76 -6.86 6.23
CA LYS A 40 -4.61 -7.80 6.22
C LYS A 40 -5.02 -9.27 6.12
N LEU A 41 -6.30 -9.57 6.30
CA LEU A 41 -6.82 -10.94 6.36
C LEU A 41 -6.49 -11.79 5.10
N ASP A 42 -6.30 -11.17 3.93
CA ASP A 42 -5.91 -11.83 2.69
C ASP A 42 -4.40 -11.82 2.39
N LEU A 43 -3.60 -11.14 3.22
CA LEU A 43 -2.15 -10.97 3.04
C LEU A 43 -1.29 -11.76 4.04
N GLN A 44 -1.89 -12.32 5.09
CA GLN A 44 -1.17 -13.00 6.16
C GLN A 44 -1.62 -14.44 6.36
N LYS A 45 -0.64 -15.31 6.61
CA LYS A 45 -0.88 -16.70 7.03
C LYS A 45 -1.21 -16.80 8.52
N ASN A 46 -0.66 -15.90 9.34
CA ASN A 46 -0.91 -15.84 10.78
C ASN A 46 -1.84 -14.66 11.08
N ARG A 47 -3.08 -14.96 11.47
CA ARG A 47 -4.15 -13.96 11.65
C ARG A 47 -4.17 -13.48 13.10
N SER A 48 -4.50 -12.21 13.34
CA SER A 48 -4.66 -11.76 14.72
C SER A 48 -5.90 -12.42 15.33
N GLY A 49 -5.85 -12.70 16.64
CA GLY A 49 -7.00 -13.26 17.36
C GLY A 49 -8.21 -12.34 17.48
N ARG A 50 -8.21 -11.15 16.84
CA ARG A 50 -9.28 -10.15 16.93
C ARG A 50 -10.49 -10.49 16.07
N ILE A 51 -10.29 -11.15 14.93
CA ILE A 51 -11.37 -11.68 14.10
C ILE A 51 -11.20 -13.19 14.08
N GLN A 52 -12.15 -13.90 14.69
CA GLN A 52 -12.15 -15.35 14.73
C GLN A 52 -13.40 -15.90 14.06
N VAL A 53 -13.20 -16.72 13.05
CA VAL A 53 -14.26 -17.54 12.48
C VAL A 53 -14.33 -18.82 13.30
N VAL A 54 -15.42 -19.01 14.03
CA VAL A 54 -15.60 -20.16 14.92
C VAL A 54 -16.70 -21.07 14.42
N GLY A 55 -16.41 -22.35 14.30
CA GLY A 55 -17.41 -23.38 14.04
C GLY A 55 -18.15 -23.69 15.32
N VAL A 56 -19.47 -23.73 15.29
CA VAL A 56 -20.29 -24.14 16.44
C VAL A 56 -20.98 -25.47 16.11
N GLY A 57 -20.78 -26.48 16.96
CA GLY A 57 -21.40 -27.80 16.83
C GLY A 57 -22.66 -27.94 17.68
N GLY A 58 -23.42 -29.00 17.46
CA GLY A 58 -24.73 -29.23 18.10
C GLY A 58 -24.76 -29.36 19.64
N THR A 59 -23.62 -29.28 20.33
CA THR A 59 -23.56 -29.32 21.81
C THR A 59 -23.07 -28.01 22.43
N GLY A 60 -23.03 -26.90 21.67
CA GLY A 60 -22.59 -25.60 22.18
C GLY A 60 -21.08 -25.45 22.40
N SER A 61 -20.29 -26.50 22.18
CA SER A 61 -18.83 -26.44 22.19
C SER A 61 -18.30 -25.86 20.87
N THR A 62 -17.25 -25.04 20.94
CA THR A 62 -16.58 -24.56 19.73
C THR A 62 -15.87 -25.72 19.01
N TRP A 63 -15.74 -25.65 17.69
CA TRP A 63 -14.97 -26.62 16.93
C TRP A 63 -13.48 -26.55 17.26
N ALA A 64 -12.99 -25.40 17.72
CA ALA A 64 -11.63 -25.24 18.24
C ALA A 64 -11.38 -26.09 19.51
N ASP A 65 -12.35 -26.15 20.45
CA ASP A 65 -12.28 -27.02 21.63
C ASP A 65 -12.22 -28.52 21.26
N ARG A 66 -12.79 -28.90 20.10
CA ARG A 66 -12.78 -30.27 19.58
C ARG A 66 -11.56 -30.60 18.72
N MET A 67 -10.91 -29.63 18.08
CA MET A 67 -9.69 -29.86 17.28
C MET A 67 -8.48 -30.29 18.12
N GLY A 68 -8.48 -30.01 19.43
CA GLY A 68 -7.51 -30.60 20.37
C GLY A 68 -7.72 -32.10 20.65
N ARG A 69 -8.85 -32.69 20.22
CA ARG A 69 -9.18 -34.11 20.40
C ARG A 69 -9.83 -34.69 19.14
N GLU A 70 -9.02 -35.33 18.30
CA GLU A 70 -9.44 -36.38 17.35
C GLU A 70 -10.54 -36.00 16.33
N SER A 71 -10.40 -34.85 15.65
CA SER A 71 -11.22 -34.60 14.44
C SER A 71 -10.61 -35.30 13.21
N PRO A 72 -11.40 -36.00 12.37
CA PRO A 72 -10.91 -36.59 11.13
C PRO A 72 -10.22 -35.55 10.21
N PRO A 73 -9.07 -35.88 9.58
CA PRO A 73 -8.28 -34.92 8.79
C PRO A 73 -9.08 -34.22 7.68
N HIS A 74 -10.05 -34.92 7.07
CA HIS A 74 -10.88 -34.37 6.01
C HIS A 74 -11.87 -33.29 6.50
N LEU A 75 -12.36 -33.38 7.74
CA LEU A 75 -13.24 -32.36 8.33
C LEU A 75 -12.44 -31.14 8.78
N ALA A 76 -11.23 -31.35 9.30
CA ALA A 76 -10.31 -30.26 9.65
C ALA A 76 -9.91 -29.46 8.41
N LEU A 77 -9.59 -30.13 7.30
CA LEU A 77 -9.26 -29.49 6.03
C LEU A 77 -10.47 -28.75 5.41
N ALA A 78 -11.66 -29.36 5.45
CA ALA A 78 -12.88 -28.71 4.99
C ALA A 78 -13.23 -27.46 5.81
N TRP A 79 -12.98 -27.49 7.13
CA TRP A 79 -13.13 -26.33 8.00
C TRP A 79 -12.12 -25.23 7.67
N GLN A 80 -10.83 -25.56 7.50
CA GLN A 80 -9.81 -24.59 7.09
C GLN A 80 -10.17 -23.90 5.76
N GLY A 81 -10.62 -24.67 4.76
CA GLY A 81 -11.03 -24.10 3.48
C GLY A 81 -12.29 -23.21 3.58
N LEU A 82 -13.22 -23.53 4.48
CA LEU A 82 -14.37 -22.68 4.78
C LEU A 82 -13.94 -21.38 5.47
N GLU A 83 -13.08 -21.48 6.46
CA GLU A 83 -12.53 -20.36 7.22
C GLU A 83 -11.81 -19.36 6.29
N GLU A 84 -10.96 -19.85 5.39
CA GLU A 84 -10.27 -19.02 4.38
C GLU A 84 -11.26 -18.27 3.48
N LYS A 85 -12.31 -18.95 3.00
CA LYS A 85 -13.36 -18.34 2.19
C LYS A 85 -14.15 -17.25 2.94
N VAL A 86 -14.39 -17.45 4.25
CA VAL A 86 -15.05 -16.43 5.08
C VAL A 86 -14.18 -15.19 5.18
N TYR A 87 -12.88 -15.32 5.47
CA TYR A 87 -11.97 -14.17 5.54
C TYR A 87 -11.84 -13.46 4.19
N ALA A 88 -11.67 -14.20 3.09
CA ALA A 88 -11.64 -13.62 1.75
C ALA A 88 -12.91 -12.82 1.45
N ARG A 89 -14.07 -13.30 1.93
CA ARG A 89 -15.33 -12.57 1.81
C ARG A 89 -15.37 -11.31 2.66
N VAL A 90 -14.90 -11.37 3.91
CA VAL A 90 -14.80 -10.20 4.81
C VAL A 90 -13.96 -9.12 4.16
N VAL A 91 -12.80 -9.47 3.58
CA VAL A 91 -11.95 -8.54 2.82
C VAL A 91 -12.70 -7.97 1.62
N LYS A 92 -13.37 -8.81 0.82
CA LYS A 92 -14.08 -8.37 -0.39
C LYS A 92 -15.26 -7.44 -0.11
N ARG A 93 -15.99 -7.65 1.01
CA ARG A 93 -17.20 -6.90 1.39
C ARG A 93 -16.92 -5.69 2.28
N CYS A 94 -15.96 -5.82 3.19
CA CYS A 94 -15.68 -4.86 4.25
C CYS A 94 -14.28 -4.27 4.15
N GLY A 95 -13.37 -4.87 3.38
CA GLY A 95 -12.08 -4.26 3.09
C GLY A 95 -12.26 -2.94 2.37
N THR A 96 -11.36 -2.02 2.66
CA THR A 96 -11.30 -0.76 1.94
C THR A 96 -10.94 -1.11 0.50
N ARG A 97 -11.88 -0.91 -0.44
CA ARG A 97 -11.51 -0.67 -1.83
C ARG A 97 -10.64 0.58 -1.78
N LEU A 98 -9.34 0.40 -1.70
CA LEU A 98 -8.40 1.50 -1.72
C LEU A 98 -8.53 2.10 -3.11
N TYR A 99 -9.27 3.21 -3.20
CA TYR A 99 -9.38 3.99 -4.42
C TYR A 99 -8.09 4.78 -4.64
N TRP A 100 -6.94 4.09 -4.64
CA TRP A 100 -5.68 4.66 -5.10
C TRP A 100 -5.81 5.22 -6.52
N GLU A 101 -6.79 4.70 -7.28
CA GLU A 101 -7.19 5.21 -8.58
C GLU A 101 -7.66 6.67 -8.54
N ASP A 102 -8.34 7.08 -7.47
CA ASP A 102 -8.85 8.44 -7.29
C ASP A 102 -7.68 9.39 -6.96
N TRP A 103 -6.71 8.91 -6.17
CA TRP A 103 -5.49 9.64 -5.84
C TRP A 103 -4.54 9.79 -7.02
N ALA A 104 -4.62 8.90 -8.02
CA ALA A 104 -3.68 8.91 -9.13
C ALA A 104 -3.70 10.22 -9.93
N ALA A 105 -4.86 10.87 -10.05
CA ALA A 105 -4.97 12.17 -10.72
C ALA A 105 -4.28 13.28 -9.93
N ASP A 106 -4.44 13.30 -8.60
CA ASP A 106 -3.76 14.25 -7.72
C ASP A 106 -2.25 14.04 -7.72
N VAL A 107 -1.81 12.78 -7.67
CA VAL A 107 -0.39 12.43 -7.76
C VAL A 107 0.20 12.88 -9.10
N ALA A 108 -0.50 12.64 -10.22
CA ALA A 108 -0.06 13.10 -11.54
C ALA A 108 0.07 14.63 -11.61
N ARG A 109 -0.92 15.35 -11.05
CA ARG A 109 -0.91 16.82 -10.96
C ARG A 109 0.28 17.32 -10.14
N LEU A 110 0.52 16.74 -8.96
CA LEU A 110 1.63 17.09 -8.09
C LEU A 110 2.99 16.75 -8.72
N ALA A 111 3.09 15.62 -9.42
CA ALA A 111 4.28 15.24 -10.17
C ALA A 111 4.63 16.29 -11.24
N ALA A 112 3.63 16.72 -12.01
CA ALA A 112 3.82 17.77 -13.01
C ALA A 112 4.24 19.10 -12.37
N ALA A 113 3.64 19.48 -11.24
CA ALA A 113 4.02 20.69 -10.50
C ALA A 113 5.47 20.63 -10.01
N HIS A 114 5.90 19.50 -9.43
CA HIS A 114 7.28 19.29 -9.01
C HIS A 114 8.26 19.37 -10.18
N ILE A 115 7.95 18.75 -11.33
CA ILE A 115 8.80 18.82 -12.53
C ILE A 115 8.97 20.28 -12.94
N THR A 116 7.89 21.03 -13.11
CA THR A 116 7.95 22.45 -13.51
C THR A 116 8.75 23.29 -12.52
N ARG A 117 8.57 23.06 -11.22
CA ARG A 117 9.31 23.76 -10.16
C ARG A 117 10.81 23.47 -10.25
N ILE A 118 11.19 22.19 -10.35
CA ILE A 118 12.60 21.79 -10.44
C ILE A 118 13.23 22.36 -11.71
N GLU A 119 12.58 22.26 -12.87
CA GLU A 119 13.08 22.84 -14.12
C GLU A 119 13.29 24.35 -14.01
N THR A 120 12.33 25.06 -13.42
CA THR A 120 12.40 26.51 -13.23
C THR A 120 13.57 26.89 -12.30
N ALA A 121 13.72 26.18 -11.18
CA ALA A 121 14.78 26.45 -10.21
C ALA A 121 16.18 26.11 -10.78
N VAL A 122 16.30 25.03 -11.56
CA VAL A 122 17.54 24.69 -12.25
C VAL A 122 17.87 25.73 -13.33
N ALA A 123 16.88 26.19 -14.10
CA ALA A 123 17.08 27.22 -15.12
C ALA A 123 17.45 28.60 -14.53
N ALA A 124 16.97 28.90 -13.32
CA ALA A 124 17.34 30.12 -12.60
C ALA A 124 18.81 30.14 -12.14
N GLY A 125 19.47 28.99 -12.11
CA GLY A 125 20.90 28.87 -11.78
C GLY A 125 21.19 28.79 -10.27
N GLY A 126 22.41 29.15 -9.89
CA GLY A 126 22.86 29.15 -8.49
C GLY A 126 23.03 27.76 -7.89
N ALA A 127 22.84 27.66 -6.57
CA ALA A 127 23.11 26.44 -5.80
C ALA A 127 22.25 25.23 -6.22
N VAL A 128 21.04 25.47 -6.74
CA VAL A 128 20.15 24.42 -7.25
C VAL A 128 20.75 23.80 -8.50
N ALA A 129 21.15 24.62 -9.49
CA ALA A 129 21.76 24.14 -10.73
C ALA A 129 23.07 23.40 -10.46
N GLU A 130 23.93 23.92 -9.58
CA GLU A 130 25.19 23.25 -9.21
C GLU A 130 24.96 21.89 -8.53
N SER A 131 23.93 21.79 -7.69
CA SER A 131 23.56 20.54 -7.03
C SER A 131 22.94 19.55 -8.03
N PHE A 132 22.10 20.05 -8.94
CA PHE A 132 21.49 19.26 -10.00
C PHE A 132 22.52 18.69 -10.98
N GLU A 133 23.52 19.47 -11.39
CA GLU A 133 24.61 19.00 -12.27
C GLU A 133 25.43 17.88 -11.60
N ARG A 134 25.74 18.02 -10.30
CA ARG A 134 26.41 16.96 -9.53
C ARG A 134 25.56 15.69 -9.47
N TYR A 135 24.26 15.83 -9.25
CA TYR A 135 23.31 14.72 -9.26
C TYR A 135 23.23 14.04 -10.64
N LEU A 136 23.10 14.80 -11.71
CA LEU A 136 23.05 14.29 -13.09
C LEU A 136 24.33 13.56 -13.47
N ALA A 137 25.50 14.10 -13.10
CA ALA A 137 26.78 13.44 -13.30
C ALA A 137 26.85 12.10 -12.54
N GLY A 138 26.37 12.07 -11.29
CA GLY A 138 26.27 10.86 -10.48
C GLY A 138 25.35 9.81 -11.11
N LEU A 139 24.17 10.20 -11.58
CA LEU A 139 23.25 9.31 -12.29
C LEU A 139 23.89 8.70 -13.53
N ARG A 140 24.62 9.50 -14.31
CA ARG A 140 25.30 9.03 -15.52
C ARG A 140 26.41 8.03 -15.24
N GLN A 141 27.07 8.14 -14.08
CA GLN A 141 28.10 7.21 -13.65
C GLN A 141 27.53 5.90 -13.11
N VAL A 142 26.42 5.97 -12.35
CA VAL A 142 25.86 4.80 -11.65
C VAL A 142 24.87 4.02 -12.51
N ILE A 143 24.05 4.72 -13.31
CA ILE A 143 22.95 4.11 -14.06
C ILE A 143 23.31 3.99 -15.54
N ASN A 144 23.38 5.11 -16.27
CA ASN A 144 23.66 5.12 -17.71
C ASN A 144 24.14 6.52 -18.16
N PRO A 145 25.26 6.62 -18.91
CA PRO A 145 25.76 7.88 -19.47
C PRO A 145 24.76 8.69 -20.31
N THR A 146 23.73 8.06 -20.89
CA THR A 146 22.75 8.72 -21.76
C THR A 146 21.60 9.39 -21.03
N VAL A 147 21.53 9.30 -19.69
CA VAL A 147 20.47 9.94 -18.90
C VAL A 147 20.46 11.45 -19.19
N SER A 148 19.30 11.95 -19.58
CA SER A 148 19.06 13.36 -19.89
C SER A 148 18.72 14.16 -18.61
N ALA A 149 18.85 15.49 -18.69
CA ALA A 149 18.43 16.37 -17.61
C ALA A 149 16.92 16.23 -17.33
N GLY A 150 16.09 16.12 -18.37
CA GLY A 150 14.64 15.90 -18.21
C GLY A 150 14.33 14.59 -17.47
N GLU A 151 15.04 13.50 -17.78
CA GLU A 151 14.88 12.24 -17.06
C GLU A 151 15.34 12.34 -15.59
N ALA A 152 16.44 13.04 -15.31
CA ALA A 152 16.89 13.30 -13.95
C ALA A 152 15.86 14.12 -13.15
N THR A 153 15.22 15.10 -13.78
CA THR A 153 14.11 15.86 -13.17
C THR A 153 12.90 14.96 -12.89
N GLU A 154 12.48 14.13 -13.86
CA GLU A 154 11.40 13.17 -13.67
C GLU A 154 11.70 12.23 -12.47
N MET A 155 12.94 11.77 -12.33
CA MET A 155 13.37 10.93 -11.21
C MET A 155 13.31 11.65 -9.86
N LEU A 156 13.66 12.95 -9.80
CA LEU A 156 13.52 13.75 -8.57
C LEU A 156 12.05 13.94 -8.17
N ALA A 157 11.19 14.26 -9.15
CA ALA A 157 9.76 14.39 -8.91
C ALA A 157 9.14 13.05 -8.44
N GLN A 158 9.57 11.93 -9.03
CA GLN A 158 9.19 10.60 -8.56
C GLN A 158 9.63 10.34 -7.14
N HIS A 159 10.87 10.70 -6.79
CA HIS A 159 11.38 10.52 -5.44
C HIS A 159 10.58 11.29 -4.40
N LEU A 160 10.25 12.56 -4.67
CA LEU A 160 9.42 13.39 -3.77
C LEU A 160 8.09 12.72 -3.41
N ILE A 161 7.45 12.10 -4.40
CA ILE A 161 6.13 11.51 -4.23
C ILE A 161 6.19 10.10 -3.65
N THR A 162 7.21 9.33 -4.02
CA THR A 162 7.34 7.90 -3.63
C THR A 162 8.07 7.68 -2.32
N SER A 163 8.98 8.56 -1.91
CA SER A 163 9.70 8.42 -0.64
C SER A 163 8.74 8.27 0.57
N PRO A 164 7.69 9.09 0.71
CA PRO A 164 6.75 8.94 1.83
C PRO A 164 5.92 7.65 1.74
N VAL A 165 5.71 7.11 0.54
CA VAL A 165 5.09 5.78 0.34
C VAL A 165 6.00 4.70 0.90
N PHE A 166 7.29 4.73 0.56
CA PHE A 166 8.27 3.80 1.09
C PHE A 166 8.39 3.92 2.62
N ASP A 167 8.39 5.14 3.16
CA ASP A 167 8.39 5.36 4.61
C ASP A 167 7.11 4.80 5.27
N ALA A 168 5.96 4.93 4.62
CA ALA A 168 4.69 4.35 5.08
C ALA A 168 4.69 2.81 5.03
N LEU A 169 5.33 2.20 4.03
CA LEU A 169 5.41 0.74 3.85
C LEU A 169 6.40 0.07 4.81
N PHE A 170 7.55 0.70 5.02
CA PHE A 170 8.68 0.08 5.71
C PHE A 170 8.94 0.66 7.10
N GLY A 171 8.32 1.79 7.46
CA GLY A 171 8.47 2.50 8.72
C GLY A 171 9.86 3.12 8.87
N ASP A 172 9.97 4.46 8.91
CA ASP A 172 11.21 5.26 9.02
C ASP A 172 12.47 4.55 8.50
N SER A 173 12.36 4.00 7.29
CA SER A 173 13.25 2.94 6.89
C SER A 173 14.60 3.55 6.52
N ALA A 174 15.66 2.94 7.02
CA ALA A 174 17.02 3.35 6.70
C ALA A 174 17.31 3.34 5.20
N PHE A 175 16.48 2.68 4.37
CA PHE A 175 16.63 2.59 2.92
C PHE A 175 16.80 3.96 2.23
N ALA A 176 15.91 4.93 2.50
CA ALA A 176 16.03 6.26 1.89
C ALA A 176 17.26 7.04 2.40
N ARG A 177 17.69 6.78 3.64
CA ARG A 177 18.86 7.44 4.26
C ARG A 177 20.20 6.81 3.85
N GLU A 178 20.20 5.52 3.55
CA GLU A 178 21.41 4.74 3.21
C GLU A 178 21.64 4.65 1.71
N ASN A 179 20.59 4.77 0.89
CA ASN A 179 20.72 4.69 -0.56
C ASN A 179 21.48 5.92 -1.12
N PRO A 180 22.64 5.74 -1.79
CA PRO A 180 23.44 6.85 -2.31
C PRO A 180 22.69 7.73 -3.32
N VAL A 181 21.79 7.15 -4.11
CA VAL A 181 20.96 7.87 -5.07
C VAL A 181 19.93 8.73 -4.33
N SER A 182 19.25 8.18 -3.32
CA SER A 182 18.32 8.94 -2.47
C SER A 182 18.99 10.09 -1.73
N ARG A 183 20.23 9.91 -1.26
CA ARG A 183 21.02 10.99 -0.64
C ARG A 183 21.31 12.12 -1.61
N SER A 184 21.73 11.80 -2.84
CA SER A 184 21.99 12.80 -3.86
C SER A 184 20.72 13.54 -4.29
N MET A 185 19.59 12.84 -4.41
CA MET A 185 18.28 13.47 -4.65
C MET A 185 17.92 14.43 -3.52
N THR A 186 18.11 14.03 -2.26
CA THR A 186 17.84 14.87 -1.08
C THR A 186 18.68 16.15 -1.07
N GLU A 187 19.94 16.10 -1.53
CA GLU A 187 20.80 17.29 -1.63
C GLU A 187 20.24 18.33 -2.63
N VAL A 188 19.79 17.87 -3.80
CA VAL A 188 19.14 18.76 -4.78
C VAL A 188 17.87 19.37 -4.21
N LEU A 189 17.04 18.55 -3.57
CA LEU A 189 15.77 19.01 -3.00
C LEU A 189 15.97 20.00 -1.85
N ARG A 190 16.99 19.83 -1.02
CA ARG A 190 17.35 20.80 0.01
C ARG A 190 17.76 22.15 -0.59
N ALA A 191 18.48 22.14 -1.70
CA ALA A 191 18.92 23.37 -2.37
C ALA A 191 17.75 24.19 -2.95
N LEU A 192 16.58 23.57 -3.20
CA LEU A 192 15.38 24.28 -3.65
C LEU A 192 14.88 25.28 -2.59
N HIS A 193 15.16 25.08 -1.30
CA HIS A 193 14.62 25.89 -0.19
C HIS A 193 13.09 26.04 -0.21
N GLU A 194 12.38 25.08 -0.80
CA GLU A 194 10.91 25.08 -0.92
C GLU A 194 10.27 24.01 -0.01
N GLU A 195 10.89 23.73 1.15
CA GLU A 195 10.40 22.73 2.10
C GLU A 195 8.93 22.96 2.47
N GLU A 196 8.52 24.21 2.68
CA GLU A 196 7.15 24.56 3.06
C GLU A 196 6.12 24.29 1.94
N ALA A 197 6.46 24.58 0.67
CA ALA A 197 5.59 24.28 -0.46
C ALA A 197 5.47 22.77 -0.70
N ILE A 198 6.60 22.07 -0.58
CA ILE A 198 6.65 20.60 -0.69
C ILE A 198 5.86 19.94 0.45
N ASP A 199 5.91 20.49 1.66
CA ASP A 199 5.17 19.98 2.81
C ASP A 199 3.66 20.22 2.69
N GLN A 200 3.24 21.37 2.14
CA GLN A 200 1.83 21.62 1.83
C GLN A 200 1.29 20.63 0.79
N GLU A 201 2.03 20.41 -0.30
CA GLU A 201 1.67 19.43 -1.33
C GLU A 201 1.66 18.00 -0.78
N ARG A 202 2.60 17.67 0.11
CA ARG A 202 2.60 16.40 0.85
C ARG A 202 1.37 16.26 1.76
N ALA A 203 0.90 17.36 2.35
CA ALA A 203 -0.30 17.36 3.17
C ALA A 203 -1.57 17.05 2.35
N GLU A 204 -1.62 17.44 1.06
CA GLU A 204 -2.70 17.05 0.15
C GLU A 204 -2.78 15.52 -0.01
N LEU A 205 -1.64 14.82 0.03
CA LEU A 205 -1.55 13.36 -0.07
C LEU A 205 -1.50 12.65 1.30
N ALA A 206 -1.76 13.34 2.41
CA ALA A 206 -1.63 12.77 3.75
C ALA A 206 -2.55 11.55 3.97
N ASP A 207 -3.79 11.62 3.49
CA ASP A 207 -4.75 10.52 3.59
C ASP A 207 -4.34 9.34 2.71
N PHE A 208 -3.77 9.60 1.53
CA PHE A 208 -3.17 8.57 0.69
C PHE A 208 -2.04 7.84 1.43
N TYR A 209 -1.06 8.57 2.00
CA TYR A 209 0.04 7.96 2.74
C TYR A 209 -0.44 7.19 3.98
N ARG A 210 -1.47 7.68 4.67
CA ARG A 210 -2.12 6.97 5.78
C ARG A 210 -2.74 5.66 5.30
N SER A 211 -3.39 5.67 4.14
CA SER A 211 -4.00 4.46 3.54
C SER A 211 -2.95 3.40 3.22
N VAL A 212 -1.80 3.80 2.67
CA VAL A 212 -0.67 2.90 2.38
C VAL A 212 -0.12 2.30 3.66
N ARG A 213 0.08 3.12 4.69
CA ARG A 213 0.54 2.66 6.00
C ARG A 213 -0.42 1.64 6.60
N THR A 214 -1.72 1.93 6.59
CA THR A 214 -2.77 1.06 7.13
C THR A 214 -2.78 -0.30 6.44
N ARG A 215 -2.62 -0.30 5.10
CA ARG A 215 -2.55 -1.52 4.29
C ARG A 215 -1.29 -2.34 4.57
N ALA A 216 -0.15 -1.69 4.82
CA ALA A 216 1.14 -2.36 5.04
C ALA A 216 1.44 -2.71 6.51
N GLU A 217 0.79 -2.04 7.46
CA GLU A 217 1.01 -2.22 8.89
C GLU A 217 0.86 -3.70 9.26
N GLY A 218 1.65 -4.22 10.19
CA GLY A 218 1.51 -5.59 10.67
C GLY A 218 1.87 -6.69 9.67
N ILE A 219 2.05 -6.42 8.36
CA ILE A 219 2.52 -7.42 7.38
C ILE A 219 3.94 -7.88 7.75
N ASP A 220 4.04 -9.12 8.17
CA ASP A 220 5.24 -9.77 8.69
C ASP A 220 5.95 -10.67 7.66
N ASN A 221 5.32 -10.93 6.52
CA ASN A 221 5.82 -11.82 5.49
C ASN A 221 6.13 -11.08 4.17
N LEU A 222 7.12 -11.61 3.42
CA LEU A 222 7.62 -11.01 2.19
C LEU A 222 6.56 -10.98 1.08
N GLU A 223 5.77 -12.05 0.96
CA GLU A 223 4.74 -12.21 -0.07
C GLU A 223 3.65 -11.13 0.02
N GLY A 224 3.13 -10.87 1.23
CA GLY A 224 2.16 -9.82 1.50
C GLY A 224 2.72 -8.43 1.20
N ARG A 225 3.98 -8.15 1.57
CA ARG A 225 4.63 -6.86 1.26
C ARG A 225 4.80 -6.66 -0.24
N GLN A 226 5.26 -7.68 -0.97
CA GLN A 226 5.39 -7.63 -2.42
C GLN A 226 4.05 -7.39 -3.11
N ARG A 227 2.97 -8.00 -2.61
CA ARG A 227 1.63 -7.79 -3.14
C ARG A 227 1.16 -6.35 -2.97
N VAL A 228 1.36 -5.74 -1.79
CA VAL A 228 1.05 -4.32 -1.57
C VAL A 228 1.86 -3.42 -2.50
N ILE A 229 3.16 -3.68 -2.68
CA ILE A 229 4.02 -2.92 -3.59
C ILE A 229 3.53 -3.04 -5.03
N LYS A 230 3.11 -4.25 -5.45
CA LYS A 230 2.59 -4.48 -6.80
C LYS A 230 1.27 -3.75 -7.04
N GLU A 231 0.34 -3.85 -6.09
CA GLU A 231 -0.94 -3.14 -6.13
C GLU A 231 -0.70 -1.61 -6.19
N LEU A 232 0.26 -1.09 -5.41
CA LEU A 232 0.67 0.30 -5.49
C LEU A 232 1.23 0.64 -6.86
N TYR A 233 2.13 -0.19 -7.40
CA TYR A 233 2.74 0.05 -8.70
C TYR A 233 1.72 0.16 -9.82
N GLU A 234 0.79 -0.79 -9.89
CA GLU A 234 -0.25 -0.84 -10.92
C GLU A 234 -1.17 0.39 -10.88
N VAL A 235 -1.53 0.85 -9.69
CA VAL A 235 -2.48 1.96 -9.57
C VAL A 235 -1.79 3.33 -9.61
N PHE A 236 -0.68 3.45 -8.90
CA PHE A 236 0.02 4.71 -8.67
C PHE A 236 0.95 5.06 -9.83
N PHE A 237 1.89 4.18 -10.18
CA PHE A 237 2.95 4.54 -11.12
C PHE A 237 2.47 4.56 -12.57
N GLN A 238 1.58 3.65 -12.96
CA GLN A 238 1.04 3.65 -14.33
C GLN A 238 0.25 4.92 -14.66
N ARG A 239 -0.46 5.48 -13.66
CA ARG A 239 -1.30 6.66 -13.86
C ARG A 239 -0.57 7.98 -13.58
N ALA A 240 0.27 8.03 -12.55
CA ALA A 240 1.02 9.24 -12.20
C ALA A 240 2.24 9.49 -13.09
N PHE A 241 2.90 8.41 -13.54
CA PHE A 241 4.13 8.49 -14.32
C PHE A 241 4.06 7.62 -15.58
N PRO A 242 3.09 7.86 -16.49
CA PRO A 242 2.86 7.00 -17.65
C PRO A 242 4.10 6.86 -18.55
N LYS A 243 4.88 7.94 -18.70
CA LYS A 243 6.13 7.94 -19.50
C LYS A 243 7.21 7.02 -18.93
N THR A 244 7.27 6.87 -17.61
CA THR A 244 8.27 6.03 -16.93
C THR A 244 7.77 4.61 -16.76
N ALA A 245 6.47 4.43 -16.51
CA ALA A 245 5.83 3.12 -16.41
C ALA A 245 6.04 2.28 -17.68
N HIS A 246 5.97 2.90 -18.87
CA HIS A 246 6.26 2.22 -20.14
C HIS A 246 7.72 1.79 -20.33
N ARG A 247 8.68 2.32 -19.56
CA ARG A 247 10.11 1.96 -19.67
C ARG A 247 10.56 0.94 -18.63
N LEU A 248 9.78 0.77 -17.55
CA LEU A 248 10.05 -0.16 -16.44
C LEU A 248 9.28 -1.49 -16.56
N GLY A 249 8.39 -1.61 -17.56
CA GLY A 249 7.61 -2.82 -17.86
C GLY A 249 8.23 -3.68 -18.94
#